data_AF-A0A1V3N0B2-F1
#
_entry.id   AF-A0A1V3N0B2-F1
#
_cell.length_a   1.000
_cell.length_b   1.000
_cell.length_c   1.000
_cell.angle_alpha   90.00
_cell.angle_beta   90.00
_cell.angle_gamma   90.00
#
_symmetry.space_group_name_H-M   'P 1'
#
loop_
_entity.id
_entity.type
_entity.pdbx_description
1 polymer ?
#
loop_
_entity_poly.entity_id
_entity_poly.type
_entity_poly.pdbx_seq_one_letter_code
_entity_poly.pdbx_strand_id
1 'polypeptide(L)'
;MAITYKTRDGGNYRGWDYDISSDWKDDLVISISPALVYNSAENFSNKLFEIRAKNTYTFVKKFRFLGIFSSPIPQIHKGHAVAKEYIDEKLGDCNYKEIFKSIL
;
A
#
# COMPACT_ATOMS: atom_id res chain seq x y z
N MET A 1 28.52 -13.69 -1.58
CA MET A 1 27.04 -13.73 -1.64
C MET A 1 26.54 -12.34 -1.29
N ALA A 2 26.07 -11.56 -2.26
CA ALA A 2 25.40 -10.30 -1.97
C ALA A 2 23.97 -10.62 -1.51
N ILE A 3 23.62 -10.29 -0.27
CA ILE A 3 22.24 -10.40 0.20
C ILE A 3 21.50 -9.19 -0.36
N THR A 4 20.77 -9.38 -1.46
CA THR A 4 19.89 -8.35 -1.99
C THR A 4 18.63 -8.31 -1.13
N TYR A 5 18.56 -7.34 -0.23
CA TYR A 5 17.33 -7.09 0.53
C TYR A 5 16.29 -6.48 -0.43
N LYS A 6 15.12 -7.11 -0.54
CA LYS A 6 13.98 -6.42 -1.14
C LYS A 6 13.71 -5.17 -0.30
N THR A 7 13.64 -4.02 -0.96
CA THR A 7 13.30 -2.72 -0.37
C THR A 7 11.88 -2.30 -0.72
N ARG A 8 11.21 -3.07 -1.58
CA ARG A 8 9.82 -2.87 -1.99
C ARG A 8 9.13 -4.21 -2.25
N ASP A 9 7.90 -4.35 -1.80
CA ASP A 9 7.00 -5.46 -2.14
C ASP A 9 5.56 -4.97 -2.05
N GLY A 10 4.63 -5.67 -2.69
CA GLY A 10 3.23 -5.26 -2.74
C GLY A 10 2.30 -6.45 -2.82
N GLY A 11 1.01 -6.17 -2.74
CA GLY A 11 -0.01 -7.19 -2.89
C GLY A 11 -1.40 -6.61 -3.01
N ASN A 12 -2.36 -7.51 -3.15
CA ASN A 12 -3.78 -7.17 -3.17
C ASN A 12 -4.48 -7.86 -1.99
N TYR A 13 -5.40 -7.15 -1.33
CA TYR A 13 -6.22 -7.71 -0.27
C TYR A 13 -7.57 -6.99 -0.21
N ARG A 14 -8.67 -7.77 -0.26
CA ARG A 14 -10.07 -7.26 -0.22
C ARG A 14 -10.36 -6.13 -1.24
N GLY A 15 -9.73 -6.18 -2.40
CA GLY A 15 -9.88 -5.17 -3.45
C GLY A 15 -9.03 -3.90 -3.28
N TRP A 16 -8.16 -3.87 -2.28
CA TRP A 16 -7.15 -2.84 -2.13
C TRP A 16 -5.79 -3.33 -2.63
N ASP A 17 -5.14 -2.56 -3.48
CA ASP A 17 -3.73 -2.72 -3.80
C ASP A 17 -2.90 -2.01 -2.74
N TYR A 18 -1.93 -2.70 -2.15
CA TYR A 18 -1.00 -2.11 -1.21
C TYR A 18 0.45 -2.31 -1.64
N ASP A 19 1.28 -1.31 -1.35
CA ASP A 19 2.70 -1.24 -1.63
C ASP A 19 3.44 -0.94 -0.32
N ILE A 20 4.51 -1.68 -0.07
CA ILE A 20 5.36 -1.58 1.10
C ILE A 20 6.74 -1.24 0.60
N SER A 21 7.29 -0.13 1.05
CA SER A 21 8.66 0.28 0.73
C SER A 21 9.43 0.63 2.01
N SER A 22 10.75 0.52 1.98
CA SER A 22 11.60 1.06 3.03
C SER A 22 12.00 2.50 2.69
N ASP A 23 11.86 3.41 3.64
CA ASP A 23 12.46 4.75 3.52
C ASP A 23 13.97 4.72 3.81
N TRP A 24 14.60 5.90 3.74
CA TRP A 24 16.03 6.08 3.99
C TRP A 24 16.46 5.84 5.46
N LYS A 25 15.51 5.65 6.38
CA LYS A 25 15.74 5.30 7.79
C LYS A 25 15.40 3.85 8.10
N ASP A 26 15.16 3.02 7.08
CA ASP A 26 14.65 1.66 7.20
C ASP A 26 13.26 1.55 7.86
N ASP A 27 12.49 2.65 7.91
CA ASP A 27 11.08 2.63 8.31
C ASP A 27 10.23 2.10 7.13
N LEU A 28 9.16 1.36 7.43
CA LEU A 28 8.26 0.84 6.39
C LEU A 28 7.22 1.90 6.04
N VAL A 29 7.23 2.34 4.79
CA VAL A 29 6.18 3.16 4.20
C VAL A 29 5.18 2.21 3.54
N ILE A 30 3.94 2.26 4.00
CA ILE A 30 2.84 1.45 3.50
C ILE A 30 1.88 2.38 2.79
N SER A 31 1.61 2.10 1.52
CA SER A 31 0.61 2.79 0.70
C SER A 31 -0.48 1.81 0.33
N ILE A 32 -1.74 2.19 0.49
CA ILE A 32 -2.92 1.36 0.22
C ILE A 32 -3.83 2.17 -0.69
N SER A 33 -4.24 1.60 -1.81
CA SER A 33 -5.03 2.27 -2.82
C SER A 33 -6.11 1.33 -3.37
N PRO A 34 -7.23 1.85 -3.88
CA PRO A 34 -8.22 1.01 -4.54
C PRO A 34 -7.57 0.29 -5.72
N ALA A 35 -7.83 -1.01 -5.89
CA ALA A 35 -7.25 -1.72 -7.02
C ALA A 35 -7.81 -1.17 -8.34
N LEU A 36 -6.93 -0.93 -9.31
CA LEU A 36 -7.41 -0.45 -10.62
C LEU A 36 -7.96 -1.63 -11.41
N VAL A 37 -9.26 -1.58 -11.71
CA VAL A 37 -9.84 -2.40 -12.78
C VAL A 37 -9.52 -1.70 -14.09
N TYR A 38 -8.45 -2.11 -14.76
CA TYR A 38 -8.08 -1.55 -16.05
C TYR A 38 -9.16 -1.86 -17.09
N ASN A 39 -9.96 -0.84 -17.44
CA ASN A 39 -10.71 -0.81 -18.69
C ASN A 39 -9.97 0.13 -19.67
N SER A 40 -9.76 -0.34 -20.89
CA SER A 40 -8.79 0.15 -21.89
C SER A 40 -9.10 1.51 -22.53
N ALA A 41 -9.90 2.37 -21.89
CA ALA A 41 -10.22 3.70 -22.42
C ALA A 41 -9.27 4.76 -21.85
N GLU A 42 -8.35 5.26 -22.66
CA GLU A 42 -7.30 6.25 -22.28
C GLU A 42 -7.86 7.55 -21.68
N ASN A 43 -9.09 7.96 -21.99
CA ASN A 43 -9.72 9.14 -21.36
C ASN A 43 -10.32 8.83 -19.98
N PHE A 44 -10.57 7.56 -19.68
CA PHE A 44 -11.04 7.10 -18.38
C PHE A 44 -9.87 7.02 -17.37
N SER A 45 -8.63 6.83 -17.85
CA SER A 45 -7.48 6.58 -16.99
C SER A 45 -7.10 7.77 -16.11
N ASN A 46 -7.13 9.01 -16.62
CA ASN A 46 -6.71 10.18 -15.83
C ASN A 46 -7.62 10.44 -14.63
N LYS A 47 -8.94 10.38 -14.84
CA LYS A 47 -9.92 10.54 -13.75
C LYS A 47 -9.86 9.36 -12.78
N LEU A 48 -9.62 8.14 -13.26
CA LEU A 48 -9.36 6.96 -12.42
C LEU A 48 -8.12 7.16 -11.54
N PHE A 49 -7.02 7.68 -12.10
CA PHE A 49 -5.80 7.98 -11.35
C PHE A 49 -6.02 9.06 -10.29
N GLU A 50 -6.78 10.11 -10.60
CA GLU A 50 -7.12 11.14 -9.62
C GLU A 50 -7.96 10.59 -8.46
N ILE A 51 -8.99 9.80 -8.76
CA ILE A 51 -9.80 9.17 -7.71
C ILE A 51 -8.97 8.20 -6.90
N ARG A 52 -8.13 7.39 -7.55
CA ARG A 52 -7.22 6.48 -6.86
C ARG A 52 -6.32 7.27 -5.92
N ALA A 53 -5.65 8.31 -6.40
CA ALA A 53 -4.76 9.15 -5.60
C ALA A 53 -5.49 9.78 -4.40
N LYS A 54 -6.74 10.24 -4.57
CA LYS A 54 -7.57 10.77 -3.48
C LYS A 54 -7.93 9.73 -2.42
N ASN A 55 -8.03 8.46 -2.82
CA ASN A 55 -8.36 7.34 -1.94
C ASN A 55 -7.14 6.48 -1.60
N THR A 56 -5.92 7.02 -1.81
CA THR A 56 -4.69 6.35 -1.39
C THR A 56 -4.34 6.74 0.03
N TYR A 57 -4.24 5.76 0.90
CA TYR A 57 -3.83 5.89 2.30
C TYR A 57 -2.35 5.57 2.40
N THR A 58 -1.54 6.52 2.86
CA THR A 58 -0.11 6.30 3.08
C THR A 58 0.26 6.58 4.52
N PHE A 59 0.96 5.65 5.14
CA PHE A 59 1.44 5.78 6.52
C PHE A 59 2.78 5.09 6.72
N VAL A 60 3.49 5.50 7.77
CA VAL A 60 4.81 4.97 8.10
C VAL A 60 4.74 4.13 9.37
N LYS A 61 5.22 2.89 9.30
CA LYS A 61 5.34 1.99 10.43
C LYS A 61 6.81 1.77 10.78
N LYS A 62 7.17 2.16 12.00
CA LYS A 62 8.53 1.99 12.53
C LYS A 62 8.67 0.63 13.17
N PHE A 63 9.57 -0.20 12.66
CA PHE A 63 9.96 -1.46 13.28
C PHE A 63 11.30 -1.29 13.97
N ARG A 64 11.27 -0.95 15.27
CA ARG A 64 12.47 -0.83 16.09
C ARG A 64 12.91 -2.20 16.59
N PHE A 65 14.19 -2.51 16.41
CA PHE A 65 14.86 -3.61 17.08
C PHE A 65 15.33 -3.14 18.47
N LEU A 66 15.01 -3.92 19.52
CA LEU A 66 15.36 -3.61 20.92
C LEU A 66 14.93 -2.20 21.40
N GLY A 67 13.85 -1.64 20.84
CA GLY A 67 13.26 -0.36 21.27
C GLY A 67 14.01 0.92 20.86
N ILE A 68 15.28 0.81 20.44
CA ILE A 68 16.17 1.96 20.21
C ILE A 68 16.81 1.95 18.81
N PHE A 69 17.06 0.78 18.22
CA PHE A 69 17.77 0.66 16.95
C PHE A 69 16.81 0.40 15.78
N SER A 70 17.05 1.03 14.62
CA SER A 70 16.43 0.58 13.38
C SER A 70 16.94 -0.82 13.05
N SER A 71 16.03 -1.71 12.66
CA SER A 71 16.40 -3.04 12.17
C SER A 71 17.32 -2.87 10.94
N PRO A 72 18.50 -3.50 10.87
CA PRO A 72 19.41 -3.37 9.73
C PRO A 72 18.88 -4.03 8.44
N ILE A 73 17.66 -4.58 8.49
CA ILE A 73 17.00 -5.30 7.40
C ILE A 73 15.56 -4.79 7.33
N PRO A 74 15.09 -4.35 6.14
CA PRO A 74 13.69 -4.01 5.90
C PRO A 74 12.77 -5.17 6.24
N GLN A 75 11.92 -5.00 7.26
CA GLN A 75 10.99 -6.05 7.72
C GLN A 75 9.73 -6.10 6.85
N ILE A 76 9.89 -6.12 5.52
CA ILE A 76 8.78 -6.00 4.55
C ILE A 76 7.69 -7.04 4.79
N HIS A 77 8.06 -8.28 5.16
CA HIS A 77 7.12 -9.33 5.54
C HIS A 77 6.14 -8.90 6.65
N LYS A 78 6.57 -8.06 7.61
CA LYS A 78 5.70 -7.47 8.63
C LYS A 78 4.85 -6.34 8.08
N GLY A 79 5.34 -5.62 7.08
CA GLY A 79 4.56 -4.63 6.34
C GLY A 79 3.29 -5.22 5.72
N HIS A 80 3.33 -6.46 5.22
CA HIS A 80 2.14 -7.13 4.69
C HIS A 80 1.07 -7.35 5.75
N ALA A 81 1.47 -7.76 6.97
CA ALA A 81 0.52 -7.94 8.07
C ALA A 81 -0.10 -6.60 8.48
N VAL A 82 0.71 -5.55 8.60
CA VAL A 82 0.25 -4.20 8.96
C VAL A 82 -0.69 -3.62 7.90
N ALA A 83 -0.41 -3.82 6.61
CA ALA A 83 -1.29 -3.38 5.54
C ALA A 83 -2.65 -4.07 5.63
N LYS A 84 -2.67 -5.39 5.86
CA LYS A 84 -3.91 -6.17 6.02
C LYS A 84 -4.70 -5.78 7.26
N GLU A 85 -4.03 -5.62 8.39
CA GLU A 85 -4.63 -5.16 9.65
C GLU A 85 -5.28 -3.78 9.48
N TYR A 86 -4.59 -2.84 8.82
CA TYR A 86 -5.17 -1.52 8.52
C TYR A 86 -6.41 -1.63 7.63
N ILE A 87 -6.39 -2.50 6.62
CA ILE A 87 -7.56 -2.75 5.77
C ILE A 87 -8.70 -3.32 6.61
N ASP A 88 -8.46 -4.36 7.41
CA ASP A 88 -9.48 -5.01 8.22
C ASP A 88 -10.08 -4.06 9.28
N GLU A 89 -9.27 -3.19 9.90
CA GLU A 89 -9.73 -2.29 10.97
C GLU A 89 -10.36 -0.98 10.46
N LYS A 90 -9.89 -0.44 9.33
CA LYS A 90 -10.24 0.93 8.89
C LYS A 90 -10.99 1.00 7.57
N LEU A 91 -10.67 0.13 6.61
CA LEU A 91 -11.17 0.26 5.24
C LEU A 91 -12.27 -0.75 4.92
N GLY A 92 -12.19 -1.96 5.48
CA GLY A 92 -13.03 -3.09 5.12
C GLY A 92 -12.85 -3.51 3.66
N ASP A 93 -13.89 -4.13 3.10
CA ASP A 93 -13.91 -4.51 1.69
C ASP A 93 -14.01 -3.28 0.79
N CYS A 94 -13.16 -3.22 -0.25
CA CYS A 94 -13.15 -2.08 -1.17
C CYS A 94 -14.48 -1.96 -1.93
N ASN A 95 -15.25 -0.91 -1.63
CA ASN A 95 -16.47 -0.61 -2.36
C ASN A 95 -16.18 0.18 -3.65
N TYR A 96 -15.76 -0.54 -4.69
CA TYR A 96 -15.44 0.05 -6.00
C TYR A 96 -16.57 0.92 -6.57
N LYS A 97 -17.83 0.50 -6.38
CA LYS A 97 -18.99 1.21 -6.93
C LYS A 97 -19.15 2.59 -6.32
N GLU A 98 -18.79 2.75 -5.05
CA GLU A 98 -18.88 4.02 -4.35
C GLU A 98 -17.68 4.91 -4.65
N ILE A 99 -16.47 4.34 -4.59
CA ILE A 99 -15.22 5.06 -4.85
C ILE A 99 -15.18 5.60 -6.29
N PHE A 100 -15.61 4.80 -7.26
CA PHE A 100 -15.60 5.16 -8.68
C PHE A 100 -16.97 5.61 -9.21
N LYS A 101 -17.95 5.89 -8.33
CA LYS A 101 -19.30 6.35 -8.70
C LYS A 101 -19.30 7.61 -9.56
N SER A 102 -18.27 8.45 -9.43
CA SER A 102 -18.18 9.69 -10.21
C SER A 102 -17.59 9.51 -11.62
N ILE A 103 -17.22 8.28 -11.98
CA ILE A 103 -16.69 7.93 -13.30
C ILE A 103 -17.61 6.92 -14.03
N LEU A 104 -18.21 5.97 -13.31
CA LEU A 104 -19.26 5.06 -13.82
C LEU A 104 -20.60 5.78 -14.00
#